data_AF-A0A1I4QEG8-F1
#
_entry.id   AF-A0A1I4QEG8-F1
#
_cell.length_a   1.000
_cell.length_b   1.000
_cell.length_c   1.000
_cell.angle_alpha   90.00
_cell.angle_beta   90.00
_cell.angle_gamma   90.00
#
_symmetry.space_group_name_H-M   'P 1'
#
loop_
_entity.id
_entity.type
_entity.pdbx_description
1 polymer ?
#
loop_
_entity_poly.entity_id
_entity_poly.type
_entity_poly.pdbx_seq_one_letter_code
_entity_poly.pdbx_strand_id
1 'polypeptide(L)' 'MDVRKGEQERNWFRSKRFEMINGQWYFQTREGTMEGPFDSMKEAEMELLLYLRHADDALFQGV' A
#
# COMPACT_ATOMS: atom_id res chain seq x y z
N MET A 1 -9.85 15.61 9.80
CA MET A 1 -8.54 15.04 9.40
C MET A 1 -7.57 15.36 10.51
N ASP A 2 -6.85 14.40 11.05
CA ASP A 2 -5.75 14.70 11.98
C ASP A 2 -4.68 15.52 11.25
N VAL A 3 -4.55 16.77 11.65
CA VAL A 3 -3.50 17.70 11.22
C VAL A 3 -2.45 17.73 12.31
N ARG A 4 -1.16 17.80 11.96
CA ARG A 4 -0.12 17.84 12.99
C ARG A 4 -0.19 19.16 13.76
N LYS A 5 0.26 19.15 15.00
CA LYS A 5 0.31 20.35 15.83
C LYS A 5 1.12 21.45 15.14
N GLY A 6 0.49 22.59 14.86
CA GLY A 6 1.11 23.74 14.18
C GLY A 6 0.87 23.81 12.66
N GLU A 7 0.23 22.82 12.06
CA GLU A 7 -0.20 22.87 10.66
C GLU A 7 -1.57 23.58 10.54
N GLN A 8 -1.77 24.32 9.44
CA GLN A 8 -3.08 24.91 9.13
C GLN A 8 -4.06 23.81 8.71
N GLU A 9 -5.33 23.98 9.08
CA GLU A 9 -6.39 23.09 8.67
C GLU A 9 -6.55 23.11 7.15
N ARG A 10 -6.34 21.95 6.51
CA ARG A 10 -6.47 21.75 5.06
C ARG A 10 -7.04 20.37 4.76
N ASN A 11 -7.73 20.27 3.63
CA ASN A 11 -8.21 19.01 3.08
C ASN A 11 -7.07 18.32 2.33
N TRP A 12 -6.49 17.28 2.94
CA TRP A 12 -5.45 16.46 2.32
C TRP A 12 -6.08 15.23 1.67
N PHE A 13 -6.12 15.16 0.34
CA PHE A 13 -6.54 13.94 -0.33
C PHE A 13 -5.53 12.83 -0.05
N ARG A 14 -5.99 11.73 0.58
CA ARG A 14 -5.20 10.51 0.76
C ARG A 14 -5.73 9.47 -0.21
N SER A 15 -4.97 9.20 -1.26
CA SER A 15 -5.25 8.07 -2.15
C SER A 15 -5.12 6.77 -1.35
N LYS A 16 -6.02 5.82 -1.63
CA LYS A 16 -5.83 4.44 -1.16
C LYS A 16 -4.65 3.83 -1.92
N ARG A 17 -4.04 2.80 -1.33
CA ARG A 17 -2.91 2.09 -1.94
C ARG A 17 -3.33 0.99 -2.91
N PHE A 18 -4.61 0.89 -3.27
CA PHE A 18 -5.14 -0.13 -4.16
C PHE A 18 -5.73 0.51 -5.39
N GLU A 19 -5.37 -0.01 -6.55
CA GLU A 19 -5.83 0.46 -7.84
C GLU A 19 -6.26 -0.71 -8.71
N MET A 20 -7.28 -0.49 -9.56
CA MET A 20 -7.74 -1.48 -10.53
C MET A 20 -7.32 -1.02 -11.93
N ILE A 21 -6.48 -1.81 -12.59
CA ILE A 21 -5.95 -1.53 -13.92
C ILE A 21 -6.37 -2.69 -14.82
N ASN A 22 -7.11 -2.39 -15.89
CA ASN A 22 -7.62 -3.38 -16.85
C ASN A 22 -8.39 -4.56 -16.20
N GLY A 23 -9.15 -4.29 -15.13
CA GLY A 23 -9.93 -5.30 -14.43
C GLY A 23 -9.15 -6.15 -13.44
N GLN A 24 -7.87 -5.87 -13.23
CA GLN A 24 -7.01 -6.55 -12.26
C GLN A 24 -6.64 -5.58 -11.13
N TRP A 25 -6.47 -6.13 -9.94
CA TRP A 25 -6.13 -5.37 -8.74
C TRP A 25 -4.62 -5.31 -8.54
N TYR A 26 -4.15 -4.15 -8.08
CA TYR A 26 -2.75 -3.90 -7.72
C TYR A 26 -2.71 -3.15 -6.40
N PHE A 27 -1.61 -3.30 -5.66
CA PHE A 27 -1.30 -2.40 -4.55
C PHE A 27 0.03 -1.69 -4.75
N GLN A 28 0.13 -0.46 -4.24
CA GLN A 28 1.34 0.36 -4.33
C GLN A 28 2.15 0.33 -3.02
N THR A 29 3.45 0.08 -3.15
CA THR A 29 4.41 0.11 -2.04
C THR A 29 4.90 1.54 -1.77
N ARG A 30 5.66 1.76 -0.68
CA ARG A 30 6.19 3.11 -0.37
C ARG A 30 7.33 3.49 -1.31
N GLU A 31 7.96 2.49 -1.89
CA GLU A 31 9.08 2.55 -2.82
C GLU A 31 8.62 2.88 -4.25
N GLY A 32 7.30 2.94 -4.47
CA GLY A 32 6.70 3.28 -5.75
C GLY A 32 6.52 2.09 -6.70
N THR A 33 6.70 0.86 -6.21
CA THR A 33 6.38 -0.35 -6.99
C THR A 33 4.88 -0.63 -6.93
N MET A 34 4.35 -1.25 -7.98
CA MET A 34 2.99 -1.77 -8.02
C MET A 34 3.06 -3.29 -8.05
N GLU A 35 2.54 -3.91 -7.01
CA GLU A 35 2.48 -5.36 -6.86
C GLU A 35 1.12 -5.88 -7.35
N GLY A 36 1.13 -7.01 -8.03
CA GLY A 36 -0.03 -7.61 -8.71
C GLY A 36 0.38 -8.18 -10.08
N PRO A 37 -0.59 -8.50 -10.96
CA PRO A 37 -2.04 -8.39 -10.80
C PRO A 37 -2.64 -9.41 -9.82
N PHE A 38 -3.75 -9.04 -9.20
CA PHE A 38 -4.61 -9.91 -8.40
C PHE A 38 -6.03 -9.95 -8.98
N ASP A 39 -6.72 -11.08 -8.84
CA ASP A 39 -8.06 -11.28 -9.39
C ASP A 39 -9.13 -10.56 -8.56
N SER A 40 -8.83 -10.27 -7.29
CA SER A 40 -9.76 -9.56 -6.41
C SER A 40 -9.05 -8.62 -5.43
N MET A 41 -9.79 -7.61 -4.96
CA MET A 41 -9.30 -6.70 -3.91
C MET A 41 -8.88 -7.46 -2.64
N LYS A 42 -9.63 -8.51 -2.26
CA LYS A 42 -9.34 -9.32 -1.07
C LYS A 42 -8.01 -10.08 -1.19
N GLU A 43 -7.69 -10.56 -2.38
CA GLU A 43 -6.41 -11.20 -2.66
C GLU A 43 -5.26 -10.18 -2.55
N ALA A 44 -5.42 -9.00 -3.17
CA ALA A 44 -4.45 -7.91 -3.04
C ALA A 44 -4.22 -7.48 -1.58
N GLU A 45 -5.27 -7.45 -0.76
CA GLU A 45 -5.17 -7.15 0.68
C GLU A 45 -4.39 -8.22 1.44
N MET A 46 -4.60 -9.50 1.13
CA MET A 46 -3.88 -10.62 1.75
C MET A 46 -2.39 -10.59 1.39
N GLU A 47 -2.08 -10.35 0.12
CA GLU A 47 -0.70 -10.23 -0.37
C GLU A 47 0.00 -9.00 0.21
N LEU A 48 -0.70 -7.88 0.39
CA LEU A 48 -0.16 -6.72 1.09
C LEU A 48 0.22 -7.05 2.55
N LEU A 49 -0.60 -7.84 3.26
CA LEU A 49 -0.28 -8.25 4.64
C LEU A 49 0.97 -9.15 4.68
N LEU A 50 1.12 -10.05 3.72
CA LEU A 50 2.33 -10.88 3.58
C LEU A 50 3.56 -10.04 3.23
N TYR A 51 3.42 -9.09 2.31
CA TYR A 51 4.47 -8.13 1.95
C TYR A 51 4.96 -7.36 3.18
N LEU A 52 4.03 -6.79 3.97
CA LEU A 52 4.37 -6.05 5.19
C LEU A 52 5.08 -6.95 6.21
N ARG A 53 4.63 -8.20 6.36
CA ARG A 53 5.28 -9.17 7.24
C ARG A 53 6.72 -9.43 6.81
N HIS A 54 6.98 -9.61 5.51
CA HIS A 54 8.34 -9.81 5.00
C HIS A 54 9.21 -8.57 5.13
N ALA A 55 8.64 -7.37 4.94
CA ALA A 55 9.37 -6.11 5.05
C ALA A 55 9.86 -5.83 6.50
N ASP A 56 9.06 -6.24 7.49
CA ASP A 56 9.40 -6.14 8.92
C ASP A 56 10.35 -7.25 9.38
N ASP A 57 10.42 -8.37 8.66
CA ASP A 57 11.29 -9.49 9.01
C ASP A 57 12.75 -9.16 8.64
N ALA A 58 13.59 -8.94 9.66
CA ALA A 58 15.00 -8.59 9.48
C ALA A 58 15.80 -9.63 8.67
N LEU A 59 15.30 -10.87 8.59
CA LEU A 59 15.88 -11.95 7.79
C LEU A 59 15.75 -11.74 6.28
N PHE A 60 14.80 -10.91 5.81
CA PHE A 60 14.59 -10.62 4.39
C PHE A 60 15.24 -9.32 3.90
N GLN A 61 15.78 -8.49 4.79
CA GLN A 61 16.47 -7.25 4.41
C GLN A 61 17.90 -7.46 3.86
N GLY A 62 18.29 -8.69 3.52
CA GLY A 62 19.69 -9.05 3.24
C GLY A 62 19.92 -10.10 2.14
N VAL A 63 19.18 -10.04 1.03
CA VAL A 63 19.55 -10.75 -0.22
C VAL A 63 19.76 -9.74 -1.35
#